data_AF-A0A2D7V0R9-F1
#
_entry.id   AF-A0A2D7V0R9-F1
#
_cell.length_a   1.000
_cell.length_b   1.000
_cell.length_c   1.000
_cell.angle_alpha   90.00
_cell.angle_beta   90.00
_cell.angle_gamma   90.00
#
_symmetry.space_group_name_H-M   'P 1'
#
loop_
_entity.id
_entity.type
_entity.pdbx_description
1 polymer ?
#
loop_
_entity_poly.entity_id
_entity_poly.type
_entity_poly.pdbx_seq_one_letter_code
_entity_poly.pdbx_strand_id
1 'polypeptide(L)'
;MELGGDQCPGDAGVLNGLGGDGCPAPMDDEDADNVADEDDDCPGTISGEVVDANGCSYDQRDDDEDGVLNPFDLCANTTIGAVVDVNGCSEDQRNADEDDDGVRDLDDLCSDTNSGSSVDTNGCADYQRDTDEDGVTDNQDACPNTTLGAAVDDEGCVLAGVDSDNDGIDDKDDAFPTEPTQWLDTDDDGFGDNLEGVNSDECPSVFGTSTEDRDGCPDSDGDGWSDPDSMNPVPPIGTADSYPSEPTQWRDRDGDGFGDESDGINADLCPDVPGVENGNDGYQGQDELPWMGCPYIDKTDTDGDGVYDSSDQCSDSPAGVFVDSNGCTSDQLESTSVEETVDYATYAIMGGGILGVLLLIVITLRFISGRGDYYDDDEDDDWFDDDEDDEDDDFSPISKSPLAAAPSVSQTPSRPPPQSRAGPPARKSGPPSRAGPPARKSTPPVRTASVSQSPKAVRRTSAPDVESVPRVSTKRVDPRKTTQPAKRVRRTAGVVTTEEKTERVTRQVKTTKKATKKVKKTASTTSESSGWNDLFEQDQKEAYSASLDSAKSMISSGSEDREILRRLQRGDGWSAEQSRFILDVARN
;
A
#
# COMPACT_ATOMS: atom_id res chain seq x y z
N MET A 1 10.34 4.29 36.67
CA MET A 1 8.90 4.15 36.44
C MET A 1 8.73 4.52 35.00
N GLU A 2 8.84 3.50 34.16
CA GLU A 2 8.50 3.58 32.75
C GLU A 2 7.01 3.91 32.71
N LEU A 3 6.66 5.01 32.05
CA LEU A 3 5.25 5.38 31.85
C LEU A 3 4.73 4.40 30.79
N GLY A 4 3.81 3.50 31.16
CA GLY A 4 3.18 2.53 30.25
C GLY A 4 3.46 1.04 30.50
N GLY A 5 3.78 0.63 31.74
CA GLY A 5 3.95 -0.79 32.08
C GLY A 5 2.76 -1.35 32.87
N ASP A 6 2.59 -2.69 32.83
CA ASP A 6 1.60 -3.44 33.61
C ASP A 6 1.62 -3.03 35.10
N GLN A 7 0.50 -2.47 35.55
CA GLN A 7 0.25 -1.89 36.86
C GLN A 7 -0.27 -2.95 37.85
N CYS A 8 -0.61 -4.15 37.37
CA CYS A 8 -0.94 -5.32 38.18
C CYS A 8 -0.08 -6.56 37.83
N PRO A 9 1.26 -6.50 38.06
CA PRO A 9 2.15 -7.59 37.66
C PRO A 9 1.81 -8.93 38.30
N GLY A 10 1.52 -9.92 37.45
CA GLY A 10 1.27 -11.31 37.86
C GLY A 10 -0.19 -11.72 37.92
N ASP A 11 -1.11 -10.80 37.62
CA ASP A 11 -2.50 -11.09 37.28
C ASP A 11 -2.69 -10.84 35.77
N ALA A 12 -3.52 -11.63 35.10
CA ALA A 12 -3.85 -11.36 33.69
C ALA A 12 -4.78 -10.14 33.63
N GLY A 13 -4.46 -9.16 32.81
CA GLY A 13 -5.22 -7.92 32.71
C GLY A 13 -5.27 -7.34 31.32
N VAL A 14 -6.09 -6.30 31.18
CA VAL A 14 -6.38 -5.59 29.94
C VAL A 14 -5.76 -4.18 29.97
N LEU A 15 -5.69 -3.53 28.82
CA LEU A 15 -5.33 -2.10 28.77
C LEU A 15 -6.36 -1.30 29.59
N ASN A 16 -5.93 -0.35 30.42
CA ASN A 16 -6.79 0.43 31.33
C ASN A 16 -7.63 -0.33 32.39
N GLY A 17 -7.32 -1.59 32.71
CA GLY A 17 -8.03 -2.41 33.72
C GLY A 17 -8.24 -1.78 35.11
N LEU A 18 -8.99 -2.45 36.00
CA LEU A 18 -9.28 -1.95 37.36
C LEU A 18 -8.01 -1.79 38.22
N GLY A 19 -7.41 -0.61 38.17
CA GLY A 19 -6.13 -0.31 38.82
C GLY A 19 -5.03 0.20 37.89
N GLY A 20 -5.30 0.26 36.59
CA GLY A 20 -4.44 0.74 35.51
C GLY A 20 -4.12 -0.32 34.45
N ASP A 21 -3.30 0.04 33.47
CA ASP A 21 -2.91 -0.87 32.37
C ASP A 21 -2.38 -2.21 32.88
N GLY A 22 -2.85 -3.32 32.33
CA GLY A 22 -2.44 -4.67 32.75
C GLY A 22 -3.17 -5.21 33.99
N CYS A 23 -4.18 -4.49 34.51
CA CYS A 23 -5.06 -4.99 35.56
C CYS A 23 -6.29 -5.74 35.01
N PRO A 24 -6.90 -6.67 35.76
CA PRO A 24 -8.13 -7.35 35.32
C PRO A 24 -9.28 -6.37 35.06
N ALA A 25 -10.08 -6.63 34.03
CA ALA A 25 -11.36 -5.96 33.80
C ALA A 25 -12.33 -6.21 34.99
N PRO A 26 -13.36 -5.37 35.19
CA PRO A 26 -14.49 -5.68 36.07
C PRO A 26 -15.02 -7.11 35.85
N MET A 27 -15.52 -7.76 36.90
CA MET A 27 -15.86 -9.20 36.84
C MET A 27 -17.06 -9.54 35.93
N ASP A 28 -17.71 -8.54 35.36
CA ASP A 28 -18.90 -8.61 34.52
C ASP A 28 -18.78 -7.46 33.48
N ASP A 29 -17.80 -7.53 32.59
CA ASP A 29 -17.48 -6.58 31.51
C ASP A 29 -17.15 -7.44 30.26
N GLU A 30 -18.13 -7.58 29.35
CA GLU A 30 -18.12 -8.53 28.22
C GLU A 30 -17.19 -8.10 27.08
N ASP A 31 -17.08 -6.80 26.82
CA ASP A 31 -16.26 -6.22 25.75
C ASP A 31 -14.93 -5.61 26.24
N ALA A 32 -14.71 -5.62 27.56
CA ALA A 32 -13.49 -5.22 28.23
C ALA A 32 -13.12 -3.74 27.98
N ASP A 33 -14.12 -2.88 27.96
CA ASP A 33 -13.97 -1.44 27.79
C ASP A 33 -13.75 -0.66 29.12
N ASN A 34 -13.79 -1.38 30.25
CA ASN A 34 -13.68 -0.92 31.64
C ASN A 34 -14.96 -0.36 32.26
N VAL A 35 -16.10 -0.55 31.61
CA VAL A 35 -17.43 -0.32 32.16
C VAL A 35 -18.09 -1.69 32.37
N ALA A 36 -18.73 -1.88 33.52
CA ALA A 36 -19.37 -3.17 33.80
C ALA A 36 -20.68 -3.28 33.00
N ASP A 37 -21.05 -4.47 32.54
CA ASP A 37 -22.27 -4.76 31.75
C ASP A 37 -23.57 -4.19 32.36
N GLU A 38 -23.60 -3.98 33.70
CA GLU A 38 -24.78 -3.41 34.39
C GLU A 38 -24.89 -1.87 34.30
N ASP A 39 -23.77 -1.21 34.01
CA ASP A 39 -23.60 0.23 33.86
C ASP A 39 -23.15 0.62 32.43
N ASP A 40 -23.00 -0.36 31.52
CA ASP A 40 -22.64 -0.18 30.11
C ASP A 40 -23.89 -0.11 29.22
N ASP A 41 -24.07 1.05 28.57
CA ASP A 41 -25.14 1.34 27.62
C ASP A 41 -24.75 0.98 26.17
N CYS A 42 -23.47 0.70 25.89
CA CYS A 42 -22.88 0.49 24.57
C CYS A 42 -22.09 -0.83 24.46
N PRO A 43 -22.78 -1.98 24.51
CA PRO A 43 -22.10 -3.27 24.45
C PRO A 43 -21.41 -3.50 23.11
N GLY A 44 -20.16 -3.95 23.16
CA GLY A 44 -19.31 -4.25 22.00
C GLY A 44 -18.35 -3.12 21.64
N THR A 45 -18.04 -2.22 22.57
CA THR A 45 -17.00 -1.22 22.42
C THR A 45 -15.63 -1.89 22.33
N ILE A 46 -14.78 -1.41 21.42
CA ILE A 46 -13.45 -2.03 21.21
C ILE A 46 -12.61 -1.86 22.49
N SER A 47 -12.11 -2.98 23.02
CA SER A 47 -11.27 -2.96 24.23
C SER A 47 -10.04 -2.07 24.06
N GLY A 48 -9.84 -1.14 25.00
CA GLY A 48 -8.75 -0.17 24.99
C GLY A 48 -9.11 1.21 24.44
N GLU A 49 -10.29 1.37 23.84
CA GLU A 49 -10.80 2.67 23.42
C GLU A 49 -11.13 3.59 24.59
N VAL A 50 -11.14 4.89 24.32
CA VAL A 50 -11.55 5.89 25.31
C VAL A 50 -13.07 5.96 25.34
N VAL A 51 -13.66 5.34 26.36
CA VAL A 51 -15.11 5.33 26.58
C VAL A 51 -15.56 6.38 27.60
N ASP A 52 -16.84 6.74 27.54
CA ASP A 52 -17.46 7.63 28.50
C ASP A 52 -17.87 6.89 29.79
N ALA A 53 -18.72 7.53 30.62
CA ALA A 53 -19.15 6.91 31.87
C ALA A 53 -20.12 5.74 31.68
N ASN A 54 -20.66 5.55 30.48
CA ASN A 54 -21.65 4.55 30.14
C ASN A 54 -21.11 3.51 29.13
N GLY A 55 -19.79 3.41 28.95
CA GLY A 55 -19.16 2.42 28.07
C GLY A 55 -19.19 2.76 26.58
N CYS A 56 -19.62 3.97 26.23
CA CYS A 56 -19.70 4.37 24.82
C CYS A 56 -18.42 5.07 24.37
N SER A 57 -17.76 4.55 23.32
CA SER A 57 -16.69 5.26 22.63
C SER A 57 -17.21 6.50 21.90
N TYR A 58 -16.30 7.37 21.46
CA TYR A 58 -16.66 8.55 20.65
C TYR A 58 -17.51 8.16 19.44
N ASP A 59 -17.21 7.03 18.80
CA ASP A 59 -17.84 6.62 17.55
C ASP A 59 -19.26 6.07 17.71
N GLN A 60 -19.59 5.60 18.91
CA GLN A 60 -20.92 5.05 19.25
C GLN A 60 -21.88 6.10 19.81
N ARG A 61 -21.40 7.33 20.03
CA ARG A 61 -22.17 8.41 20.66
C ARG A 61 -22.72 9.39 19.62
N ASP A 62 -23.81 10.04 20.02
CA ASP A 62 -24.42 11.21 19.39
C ASP A 62 -24.48 12.28 20.49
N ASP A 63 -23.50 13.20 20.46
CA ASP A 63 -23.25 14.13 21.57
C ASP A 63 -24.24 15.29 21.64
N ASP A 64 -24.89 15.64 20.53
CA ASP A 64 -25.86 16.74 20.44
C ASP A 64 -27.32 16.26 20.30
N GLU A 65 -27.51 14.93 20.28
CA GLU A 65 -28.78 14.22 20.24
C GLU A 65 -29.63 14.60 19.01
N ASP A 66 -28.99 14.83 17.87
CA ASP A 66 -29.65 15.19 16.61
C ASP A 66 -30.02 13.98 15.73
N GLY A 67 -29.53 12.80 16.09
CA GLY A 67 -29.76 11.53 15.42
C GLY A 67 -28.62 11.06 14.51
N VAL A 68 -27.50 11.77 14.45
CA VAL A 68 -26.29 11.39 13.70
C VAL A 68 -25.16 11.11 14.71
N LEU A 69 -24.48 9.96 14.54
CA LEU A 69 -23.35 9.62 15.42
C LEU A 69 -22.15 10.51 15.11
N ASN A 70 -21.34 10.80 16.13
CA ASN A 70 -20.18 11.69 16.05
C ASN A 70 -19.25 11.45 14.84
N PRO A 71 -18.93 10.21 14.40
CA PRO A 71 -18.06 10.00 13.23
C PRO A 71 -18.65 10.48 11.92
N PHE A 72 -19.99 10.58 11.86
CA PHE A 72 -20.75 11.00 10.70
C PHE A 72 -21.37 12.38 10.87
N ASP A 73 -21.21 12.99 12.04
CA ASP A 73 -21.74 14.31 12.37
C ASP A 73 -20.67 15.38 12.16
N LEU A 74 -20.85 16.18 11.11
CA LEU A 74 -20.00 17.33 10.81
C LEU A 74 -20.31 18.53 11.72
N CYS A 75 -21.47 18.51 12.39
CA CYS A 75 -22.04 19.62 13.11
C CYS A 75 -22.30 19.28 14.58
N ALA A 76 -21.23 18.97 15.32
CA ALA A 76 -21.22 18.49 16.73
C ALA A 76 -21.95 19.34 17.80
N ASN A 77 -22.68 20.41 17.45
CA ASN A 77 -23.48 21.22 18.37
C ASN A 77 -24.80 21.66 17.75
N THR A 78 -25.46 20.75 17.04
CA THR A 78 -26.79 20.98 16.50
C THR A 78 -27.82 21.08 17.62
N THR A 79 -28.78 21.98 17.42
CA THR A 79 -29.82 22.19 18.44
C THR A 79 -30.71 20.95 18.53
N ILE A 80 -30.83 20.37 19.72
CA ILE A 80 -31.65 19.19 19.96
C ILE A 80 -33.07 19.30 19.35
N GLY A 81 -33.43 18.33 18.51
CA GLY A 81 -34.70 18.28 17.80
C GLY A 81 -34.82 19.21 16.58
N ALA A 82 -33.73 19.83 16.13
CA ALA A 82 -33.65 20.45 14.82
C ALA A 82 -33.81 19.39 13.72
N VAL A 83 -34.24 19.84 12.53
CA VAL A 83 -34.22 18.98 11.35
C VAL A 83 -32.83 19.09 10.74
N VAL A 84 -32.09 18.00 10.79
CA VAL A 84 -30.72 17.88 10.28
C VAL A 84 -30.68 17.11 8.97
N ASP A 85 -29.60 17.25 8.22
CA ASP A 85 -29.36 16.45 7.03
C ASP A 85 -28.58 15.17 7.36
N VAL A 86 -27.99 14.52 6.34
CA VAL A 86 -27.25 13.26 6.52
C VAL A 86 -25.98 13.41 7.34
N ASN A 87 -25.46 14.64 7.47
CA ASN A 87 -24.21 14.94 8.16
C ASN A 87 -24.44 15.63 9.52
N GLY A 88 -25.64 15.54 10.09
CA GLY A 88 -25.98 16.15 11.38
C GLY A 88 -26.17 17.67 11.33
N CYS A 89 -26.15 18.29 10.15
CA CYS A 89 -26.18 19.76 10.08
C CYS A 89 -27.61 20.31 9.90
N SER A 90 -28.04 21.20 10.80
CA SER A 90 -29.30 21.95 10.62
C SER A 90 -29.23 22.94 9.45
N GLU A 91 -30.39 23.38 8.93
CA GLU A 91 -30.43 24.39 7.86
C GLU A 91 -29.77 25.72 8.26
N ASP A 92 -29.85 26.11 9.54
CA ASP A 92 -29.24 27.36 10.02
C ASP A 92 -27.71 27.22 10.09
N GLN A 93 -27.17 26.09 10.56
CA GLN A 93 -25.72 25.82 10.57
C GLN A 93 -25.14 25.72 9.15
N ARG A 94 -25.87 25.10 8.21
CA ARG A 94 -25.40 24.95 6.82
C ARG A 94 -25.37 26.24 6.01
N ASN A 95 -25.94 27.32 6.53
CA ASN A 95 -25.95 28.63 5.89
C ASN A 95 -25.32 29.71 6.79
N ALA A 96 -24.71 29.31 7.90
CA ALA A 96 -23.98 30.22 8.77
C ALA A 96 -22.66 30.65 8.10
N ASP A 97 -22.34 31.92 8.29
CA ASP A 97 -21.16 32.64 7.80
C ASP A 97 -20.94 33.74 8.85
N GLU A 98 -20.19 33.42 9.90
CA GLU A 98 -20.06 34.25 11.11
C GLU A 98 -19.21 35.51 10.85
N ASP A 99 -18.25 35.44 9.94
CA ASP A 99 -17.35 36.55 9.60
C ASP A 99 -17.77 37.35 8.35
N ASP A 100 -18.87 36.93 7.70
CA ASP A 100 -19.49 37.54 6.52
C ASP A 100 -18.49 37.67 5.34
N ASP A 101 -17.57 36.71 5.18
CA ASP A 101 -16.56 36.71 4.13
C ASP A 101 -17.07 36.11 2.80
N GLY A 102 -18.22 35.42 2.84
CA GLY A 102 -18.89 34.80 1.71
C GLY A 102 -18.64 33.29 1.58
N VAL A 103 -17.88 32.69 2.48
CA VAL A 103 -17.72 31.25 2.70
C VAL A 103 -18.48 30.87 3.97
N ARG A 104 -19.04 29.66 4.00
CA ARG A 104 -19.88 29.22 5.12
C ARG A 104 -19.00 28.65 6.21
N ASP A 105 -19.40 28.76 7.48
CA ASP A 105 -18.62 28.26 8.63
C ASP A 105 -18.18 26.79 8.49
N LEU A 106 -18.98 25.95 7.82
CA LEU A 106 -18.67 24.53 7.60
C LEU A 106 -17.60 24.29 6.52
N ASP A 107 -17.41 25.26 5.63
CA ASP A 107 -16.41 25.24 4.55
C ASP A 107 -15.25 26.21 4.83
N ASP A 108 -15.30 26.96 5.93
CA ASP A 108 -14.37 28.04 6.25
C ASP A 108 -13.31 27.59 7.28
N LEU A 109 -12.06 27.55 6.82
CA LEU A 109 -10.90 27.24 7.66
C LEU A 109 -10.40 28.48 8.44
N CYS A 110 -10.83 29.67 8.03
CA CYS A 110 -10.35 30.97 8.46
C CYS A 110 -11.47 31.84 9.06
N SER A 111 -12.04 31.40 10.19
CA SER A 111 -13.24 31.96 10.85
C SER A 111 -13.20 33.43 11.35
N ASP A 112 -12.16 34.20 11.03
CA ASP A 112 -11.99 35.61 11.42
C ASP A 112 -11.56 36.48 10.22
N THR A 113 -11.92 36.08 9.00
CA THR A 113 -11.62 36.81 7.77
C THR A 113 -12.46 38.08 7.67
N ASN A 114 -11.84 39.18 7.23
CA ASN A 114 -12.55 40.45 7.14
C ASN A 114 -13.58 40.40 6.01
N SER A 115 -14.86 40.56 6.35
CA SER A 115 -15.95 40.72 5.38
C SER A 115 -15.60 41.63 4.18
N GLY A 116 -15.81 41.10 2.97
CA GLY A 116 -15.53 41.77 1.71
C GLY A 116 -14.06 41.73 1.23
N SER A 117 -13.20 40.98 1.92
CA SER A 117 -11.89 40.58 1.41
C SER A 117 -12.05 39.61 0.24
N SER A 118 -11.01 39.47 -0.59
CA SER A 118 -10.96 38.37 -1.56
C SER A 118 -10.47 37.15 -0.79
N VAL A 119 -11.29 36.11 -0.75
CA VAL A 119 -11.02 34.84 -0.06
C VAL A 119 -11.01 33.70 -1.06
N ASP A 120 -10.37 32.60 -0.71
CA ASP A 120 -10.39 31.37 -1.51
C ASP A 120 -11.59 30.47 -1.17
N THR A 121 -11.52 29.20 -1.56
CA THR A 121 -12.59 28.23 -1.30
C THR A 121 -12.74 27.87 0.17
N ASN A 122 -11.72 28.14 0.98
CA ASN A 122 -11.66 27.78 2.39
C ASN A 122 -11.85 29.01 3.29
N GLY A 123 -12.38 30.13 2.77
CA GLY A 123 -12.61 31.38 3.52
C GLY A 123 -11.33 32.12 3.91
N CYS A 124 -10.18 31.70 3.38
CA CYS A 124 -8.90 32.30 3.77
C CYS A 124 -8.52 33.43 2.80
N ALA A 125 -8.26 34.62 3.34
CA ALA A 125 -7.71 35.73 2.57
C ALA A 125 -6.18 35.66 2.44
N ASP A 126 -5.62 36.35 1.44
CA ASP A 126 -4.17 36.40 1.16
C ASP A 126 -3.30 36.83 2.38
N TYR A 127 -3.86 37.48 3.39
CA TYR A 127 -3.11 37.87 4.60
C TYR A 127 -3.15 36.83 5.73
N GLN A 128 -3.96 35.80 5.59
CA GLN A 128 -4.06 34.65 6.48
C GLN A 128 -3.37 33.42 5.90
N ARG A 129 -3.22 33.36 4.58
CA ARG A 129 -2.61 32.25 3.85
C ARG A 129 -1.12 32.45 3.67
N ASP A 130 -0.42 31.33 3.62
CA ASP A 130 1.01 31.18 3.37
C ASP A 130 1.13 29.91 2.49
N THR A 131 1.08 30.12 1.18
CA THR A 131 0.86 29.03 0.20
C THR A 131 2.05 28.07 0.08
N ASP A 132 3.27 28.58 0.26
CA ASP A 132 4.52 27.82 0.21
C ASP A 132 5.12 27.54 1.61
N GLU A 133 4.39 27.92 2.67
CA GLU A 133 4.71 27.65 4.07
C GLU A 133 6.10 28.14 4.50
N ASP A 134 6.58 29.23 3.90
CA ASP A 134 7.88 29.82 4.19
C ASP A 134 7.87 30.76 5.42
N GLY A 135 6.66 31.00 5.96
CA GLY A 135 6.39 31.86 7.11
C GLY A 135 6.01 33.30 6.75
N VAL A 136 5.90 33.63 5.45
CA VAL A 136 5.48 34.92 4.92
C VAL A 136 4.14 34.77 4.21
N THR A 137 3.13 35.52 4.67
CA THR A 137 1.78 35.40 4.10
C THR A 137 1.71 35.87 2.64
N ASP A 138 0.85 35.26 1.81
CA ASP A 138 0.75 35.51 0.35
C ASP A 138 0.71 37.00 -0.02
N ASN A 139 0.07 37.83 0.82
CA ASN A 139 -0.07 39.26 0.56
C ASN A 139 1.23 40.07 0.77
N GLN A 140 2.18 39.53 1.52
CA GLN A 140 3.49 40.11 1.84
C GLN A 140 4.63 39.40 1.11
N ASP A 141 4.38 38.18 0.64
CA ASP A 141 5.35 37.38 -0.04
C ASP A 141 5.53 37.83 -1.51
N ALA A 142 6.80 38.04 -1.88
CA ALA A 142 7.23 38.42 -3.22
C ALA A 142 7.70 37.20 -4.04
N CYS A 143 7.86 36.04 -3.39
CA CYS A 143 8.44 34.80 -3.87
C CYS A 143 7.55 33.58 -3.52
N PRO A 144 6.36 33.43 -4.14
CA PRO A 144 5.29 32.49 -3.74
C PRO A 144 5.50 31.01 -4.06
N ASN A 145 6.75 30.61 -4.33
CA ASN A 145 7.13 29.21 -4.52
C ASN A 145 8.54 29.03 -3.97
N THR A 146 8.77 29.48 -2.75
CA THR A 146 10.03 29.23 -2.08
C THR A 146 10.11 27.78 -1.63
N THR A 147 11.26 27.14 -1.85
CA THR A 147 11.51 25.77 -1.42
C THR A 147 11.26 25.62 0.07
N LEU A 148 10.45 24.64 0.44
CA LEU A 148 10.07 24.40 1.84
C LEU A 148 11.32 24.19 2.71
N GLY A 149 11.38 24.91 3.82
CA GLY A 149 12.49 24.82 4.77
C GLY A 149 13.72 25.67 4.43
N ALA A 150 13.76 26.32 3.26
CA ALA A 150 14.80 27.31 2.95
C ALA A 150 14.72 28.51 3.90
N ALA A 151 15.87 29.09 4.24
CA ALA A 151 15.88 30.33 5.00
C ALA A 151 15.49 31.53 4.12
N VAL A 152 14.33 32.14 4.40
CA VAL A 152 13.81 33.30 3.67
C VAL A 152 14.02 34.64 4.38
N ASP A 153 13.91 35.74 3.63
CA ASP A 153 13.87 37.10 4.17
C ASP A 153 12.45 37.59 4.50
N ASP A 154 12.32 38.85 4.93
CA ASP A 154 11.02 39.44 5.28
C ASP A 154 10.08 39.61 4.05
N GLU A 155 10.55 39.33 2.83
CA GLU A 155 9.79 39.36 1.58
C GLU A 155 9.49 37.94 1.03
N GLY A 156 9.82 36.89 1.80
CA GLY A 156 9.59 35.48 1.42
C GLY A 156 10.62 34.91 0.43
N CYS A 157 11.72 35.62 0.17
CA CYS A 157 12.71 35.17 -0.81
C CYS A 157 13.92 34.48 -0.15
N VAL A 158 14.39 33.38 -0.73
CA VAL A 158 15.55 32.61 -0.23
C VAL A 158 16.81 33.47 -0.07
N LEU A 159 17.44 33.38 1.10
CA LEU A 159 18.66 34.10 1.45
C LEU A 159 19.90 33.46 0.80
N ALA A 160 20.59 34.22 -0.06
CA ALA A 160 21.82 33.76 -0.67
C ALA A 160 22.98 33.55 0.33
N GLY A 161 23.67 32.41 0.23
CA GLY A 161 24.80 32.05 1.09
C GLY A 161 24.39 31.55 2.47
N VAL A 162 23.11 31.22 2.65
CA VAL A 162 22.63 30.40 3.77
C VAL A 162 22.56 28.96 3.29
N ASP A 163 22.96 28.07 4.17
CA ASP A 163 23.06 26.62 4.00
C ASP A 163 22.51 26.04 5.32
N SER A 164 21.23 25.64 5.27
CA SER A 164 20.40 25.36 6.43
C SER A 164 20.65 23.97 7.03
N ASP A 165 21.07 23.00 6.23
CA ASP A 165 21.36 21.62 6.66
C ASP A 165 22.87 21.28 6.73
N ASN A 166 23.72 22.18 6.27
CA ASN A 166 25.17 22.10 6.29
C ASN A 166 25.79 21.02 5.40
N ASP A 167 25.17 20.73 4.26
CA ASP A 167 25.69 19.80 3.26
C ASP A 167 26.74 20.44 2.30
N GLY A 168 26.77 21.78 2.25
CA GLY A 168 27.70 22.58 1.47
C GLY A 168 27.14 23.16 0.17
N ILE A 169 25.85 22.95 -0.11
CA ILE A 169 25.06 23.66 -1.11
C ILE A 169 24.30 24.79 -0.41
N ASP A 170 24.10 25.93 -1.08
CA ASP A 170 23.33 27.03 -0.50
C ASP A 170 21.84 26.75 -0.73
N ASP A 171 20.94 27.06 0.22
CA ASP A 171 19.47 26.83 0.14
C ASP A 171 18.84 27.27 -1.20
N LYS A 172 19.40 28.30 -1.85
CA LYS A 172 18.90 28.83 -3.12
C LYS A 172 19.20 27.97 -4.35
N ASP A 173 20.20 27.09 -4.24
CA ASP A 173 20.64 26.15 -5.28
C ASP A 173 20.38 24.69 -4.84
N ASP A 174 19.70 24.51 -3.70
CA ASP A 174 19.45 23.24 -3.05
C ASP A 174 17.96 22.89 -3.20
N ALA A 175 17.68 21.72 -3.79
CA ALA A 175 16.31 21.22 -3.90
C ALA A 175 15.75 20.76 -2.55
N PHE A 176 16.62 20.40 -1.59
CA PHE A 176 16.26 19.90 -0.27
C PHE A 176 16.99 20.65 0.86
N PRO A 177 16.68 21.94 1.12
CA PRO A 177 17.42 22.82 2.03
C PRO A 177 17.55 22.36 3.49
N THR A 178 16.80 21.33 3.88
CA THR A 178 16.80 20.79 5.25
C THR A 178 17.31 19.35 5.35
N GLU A 179 17.60 18.68 4.23
CA GLU A 179 17.97 17.27 4.20
C GLU A 179 19.39 17.07 3.64
N PRO A 180 20.42 16.96 4.51
CA PRO A 180 21.83 17.12 4.12
C PRO A 180 22.42 15.94 3.32
N THR A 181 21.57 15.01 2.92
CA THR A 181 21.93 13.87 2.07
C THR A 181 21.38 13.99 0.66
N GLN A 182 20.55 15.00 0.40
CA GLN A 182 19.95 15.31 -0.88
C GLN A 182 20.15 16.79 -1.19
N TRP A 183 20.40 17.12 -2.45
CA TRP A 183 20.59 18.51 -2.87
C TRP A 183 20.14 18.79 -4.31
N LEU A 184 19.80 17.73 -5.05
CA LEU A 184 19.45 17.78 -6.46
C LEU A 184 18.21 16.93 -6.67
N ASP A 185 17.26 17.50 -7.39
CA ASP A 185 16.04 16.88 -7.89
C ASP A 185 15.97 17.30 -9.37
N THR A 186 16.15 16.35 -10.29
CA THR A 186 16.30 16.69 -11.71
C THR A 186 14.95 16.88 -12.43
N ASP A 187 13.87 16.27 -11.93
CA ASP A 187 12.54 16.30 -12.52
C ASP A 187 11.46 16.94 -11.62
N ASP A 188 11.88 17.51 -10.49
CA ASP A 188 11.09 18.28 -9.54
C ASP A 188 9.93 17.46 -8.94
N ASP A 189 10.19 16.18 -8.64
CA ASP A 189 9.19 15.24 -8.09
C ASP A 189 9.21 15.11 -6.56
N GLY A 190 10.21 15.71 -5.91
CA GLY A 190 10.37 15.70 -4.46
C GLY A 190 11.18 14.52 -3.94
N PHE A 191 11.73 13.66 -4.80
CA PHE A 191 12.72 12.65 -4.47
C PHE A 191 14.10 13.10 -4.94
N GLY A 192 15.12 12.83 -4.14
CA GLY A 192 16.45 13.38 -4.42
C GLY A 192 17.32 12.43 -5.24
N ASP A 193 18.01 12.94 -6.25
CA ASP A 193 18.85 12.20 -7.19
C ASP A 193 20.00 11.41 -6.52
N ASN A 194 20.39 11.77 -5.29
CA ASN A 194 21.48 11.08 -4.60
C ASN A 194 21.00 9.74 -4.03
N LEU A 195 21.34 8.64 -4.69
CA LEU A 195 21.03 7.26 -4.28
C LEU A 195 21.56 6.85 -2.89
N GLU A 196 22.50 7.58 -2.31
CA GLU A 196 22.95 7.34 -0.93
C GLU A 196 22.17 8.16 0.12
N GLY A 197 21.28 9.05 -0.33
CA GLY A 197 20.45 9.91 0.49
C GLY A 197 19.17 9.26 0.99
N VAL A 198 18.42 10.00 1.79
CA VAL A 198 17.05 9.63 2.19
C VAL A 198 16.09 9.91 1.03
N ASN A 199 15.05 9.09 0.87
CA ASN A 199 14.04 9.22 -0.20
C ASN A 199 14.69 9.46 -1.57
N SER A 200 15.63 8.59 -1.92
CA SER A 200 16.40 8.76 -3.14
C SER A 200 15.60 8.32 -4.35
N ASP A 201 15.61 9.13 -5.39
CA ASP A 201 14.91 8.82 -6.63
C ASP A 201 15.59 7.66 -7.39
N GLU A 202 14.85 6.59 -7.65
CA GLU A 202 15.25 5.46 -8.49
C GLU A 202 15.01 5.72 -9.98
N CYS A 203 14.26 6.77 -10.32
CA CYS A 203 13.99 7.29 -11.63
C CYS A 203 14.40 8.78 -11.83
N PRO A 204 15.68 9.20 -11.64
CA PRO A 204 16.18 10.61 -11.57
C PRO A 204 15.92 11.57 -12.75
N SER A 205 15.06 11.26 -13.69
CA SER A 205 14.80 12.05 -14.89
C SER A 205 13.38 11.91 -15.39
N VAL A 206 12.56 11.15 -14.68
CA VAL A 206 11.17 10.87 -14.98
C VAL A 206 10.36 11.03 -13.70
N PHE A 207 9.71 12.18 -13.58
CA PHE A 207 8.83 12.52 -12.46
C PHE A 207 7.96 11.33 -12.03
N GLY A 208 7.99 11.05 -10.74
CA GLY A 208 7.24 9.97 -10.14
C GLY A 208 6.70 10.29 -8.75
N THR A 209 5.89 9.38 -8.24
CA THR A 209 5.29 9.50 -6.89
C THR A 209 5.25 8.18 -6.12
N SER A 210 5.80 7.10 -6.69
CA SER A 210 5.87 5.82 -6.00
C SER A 210 6.75 5.91 -4.75
N THR A 211 6.40 5.11 -3.74
CA THR A 211 7.03 5.10 -2.40
C THR A 211 7.21 3.70 -1.81
N GLU A 212 6.66 2.66 -2.43
CA GLU A 212 6.64 1.30 -1.85
C GLU A 212 7.73 0.39 -2.41
N ASP A 213 8.01 0.45 -3.72
CA ASP A 213 9.02 -0.41 -4.36
C ASP A 213 10.23 0.37 -4.89
N ARG A 214 9.99 1.38 -5.73
CA ARG A 214 11.00 2.25 -6.32
C ARG A 214 10.61 3.69 -6.06
N ASP A 215 11.27 4.35 -5.14
CA ASP A 215 10.94 5.74 -4.79
C ASP A 215 11.17 6.68 -5.98
N GLY A 216 10.26 7.65 -6.21
CA GLY A 216 10.39 8.66 -7.29
C GLY A 216 10.12 8.17 -8.71
N CYS A 217 9.60 6.94 -8.87
CA CYS A 217 9.21 6.43 -10.18
C CYS A 217 7.72 6.73 -10.52
N PRO A 218 7.35 6.73 -11.82
CA PRO A 218 5.97 6.95 -12.22
C PRO A 218 5.02 5.98 -11.54
N ASP A 219 3.96 6.50 -10.95
CA ASP A 219 2.86 5.76 -10.33
C ASP A 219 1.56 6.37 -10.87
N SER A 220 0.90 5.64 -11.78
CA SER A 220 -0.22 6.19 -12.55
C SER A 220 -1.54 6.24 -11.79
N ASP A 221 -1.71 5.43 -10.74
CA ASP A 221 -2.95 5.34 -9.98
C ASP A 221 -2.85 5.76 -8.51
N GLY A 222 -1.63 5.98 -8.02
CA GLY A 222 -1.34 6.58 -6.73
C GLY A 222 -1.45 5.61 -5.57
N ASP A 223 -1.30 4.31 -5.80
CA ASP A 223 -1.29 3.30 -4.74
C ASP A 223 0.08 3.12 -4.05
N GLY A 224 1.11 3.80 -4.57
CA GLY A 224 2.46 3.81 -4.05
C GLY A 224 3.43 2.88 -4.79
N TRP A 225 2.96 1.99 -5.68
CA TRP A 225 3.79 1.09 -6.47
C TRP A 225 4.13 1.69 -7.83
N SER A 226 5.36 1.48 -8.29
CA SER A 226 5.80 2.06 -9.56
C SER A 226 5.25 1.32 -10.78
N ASP A 227 4.87 2.08 -11.81
CA ASP A 227 4.50 1.59 -13.13
C ASP A 227 5.63 0.71 -13.72
N PRO A 228 5.28 -0.35 -14.46
CA PRO A 228 6.26 -1.24 -15.05
C PRO A 228 7.02 -0.57 -16.20
N ASP A 229 8.33 -0.75 -16.20
CA ASP A 229 9.22 -0.27 -17.25
C ASP A 229 10.16 -1.38 -17.75
N SER A 230 11.07 -1.02 -18.66
CA SER A 230 12.00 -2.00 -19.26
C SER A 230 13.03 -2.58 -18.27
N MET A 231 13.26 -1.91 -17.14
CA MET A 231 14.20 -2.28 -16.09
C MET A 231 13.49 -2.98 -14.92
N ASN A 232 12.28 -2.53 -14.57
CA ASN A 232 11.40 -3.17 -13.58
C ASN A 232 10.11 -3.66 -14.25
N PRO A 233 10.07 -4.90 -14.75
CA PRO A 233 8.84 -5.49 -15.25
C PRO A 233 7.91 -5.91 -14.09
N VAL A 234 6.65 -6.22 -14.42
CA VAL A 234 5.72 -6.85 -13.49
C VAL A 234 6.21 -8.23 -13.01
N PRO A 235 5.71 -8.77 -11.89
CA PRO A 235 5.95 -10.14 -11.49
C PRO A 235 5.59 -11.15 -12.61
N PRO A 236 6.20 -12.36 -12.61
CA PRO A 236 7.08 -12.95 -11.59
C PRO A 236 8.55 -12.52 -11.68
N ILE A 237 8.90 -11.64 -12.63
CA ILE A 237 10.30 -11.28 -12.90
C ILE A 237 10.73 -10.03 -12.13
N GLY A 238 9.87 -9.02 -12.03
CA GLY A 238 10.16 -7.80 -11.26
C GLY A 238 9.11 -7.54 -10.19
N THR A 239 9.10 -6.30 -9.70
CA THR A 239 8.26 -5.88 -8.56
C THR A 239 7.32 -4.73 -8.90
N ALA A 240 7.35 -4.26 -10.15
CA ALA A 240 6.49 -3.18 -10.59
C ALA A 240 5.01 -3.54 -10.47
N ASP A 241 4.20 -2.50 -10.43
CA ASP A 241 2.75 -2.60 -10.39
C ASP A 241 2.20 -3.38 -11.60
N SER A 242 1.50 -4.48 -11.30
CA SER A 242 0.79 -5.31 -12.27
C SER A 242 -0.45 -4.61 -12.85
N TYR A 243 -1.03 -3.64 -12.13
CA TYR A 243 -2.23 -2.90 -12.50
C TYR A 243 -2.09 -1.37 -12.37
N PRO A 244 -1.32 -0.70 -13.27
CA PRO A 244 -1.06 0.76 -13.30
C PRO A 244 -2.25 1.73 -13.41
N SER A 245 -3.47 1.29 -13.16
CA SER A 245 -4.68 2.08 -13.30
C SER A 245 -5.75 1.72 -12.27
N GLU A 246 -5.47 0.77 -11.38
CA GLU A 246 -6.40 0.21 -10.42
C GLU A 246 -5.76 0.21 -9.02
N PRO A 247 -5.88 1.30 -8.25
CA PRO A 247 -5.07 1.54 -7.04
C PRO A 247 -5.45 0.67 -5.83
N THR A 248 -6.28 -0.35 -6.06
CA THR A 248 -6.63 -1.37 -5.08
C THR A 248 -5.87 -2.67 -5.32
N GLN A 249 -5.08 -2.75 -6.38
CA GLN A 249 -4.33 -3.94 -6.78
C GLN A 249 -2.99 -3.51 -7.36
N TRP A 250 -1.89 -4.02 -6.81
CA TRP A 250 -0.55 -3.72 -7.33
C TRP A 250 0.26 -4.96 -7.70
N ARG A 251 -0.20 -6.15 -7.28
CA ARG A 251 0.57 -7.39 -7.33
C ARG A 251 -0.23 -8.49 -8.01
N ASP A 252 0.41 -9.22 -8.92
CA ASP A 252 -0.12 -10.44 -9.54
C ASP A 252 1.06 -11.41 -9.65
N ARG A 253 1.25 -12.23 -8.62
CA ARG A 253 2.50 -13.00 -8.47
C ARG A 253 2.59 -14.15 -9.45
N ASP A 254 1.47 -14.74 -9.84
CA ASP A 254 1.42 -15.89 -10.73
C ASP A 254 1.12 -15.52 -12.19
N GLY A 255 0.74 -14.26 -12.44
CA GLY A 255 0.58 -13.66 -13.75
C GLY A 255 -0.73 -14.07 -14.44
N ASP A 256 -1.76 -14.44 -13.68
CA ASP A 256 -3.03 -14.92 -14.21
C ASP A 256 -4.04 -13.80 -14.53
N GLY A 257 -3.71 -12.57 -14.13
CA GLY A 257 -4.52 -11.38 -14.33
C GLY A 257 -5.50 -11.08 -13.20
N PHE A 258 -5.44 -11.79 -12.07
CA PHE A 258 -6.14 -11.48 -10.82
C PHE A 258 -5.15 -10.98 -9.77
N GLY A 259 -5.50 -9.91 -9.06
CA GLY A 259 -4.54 -9.24 -8.18
C GLY A 259 -4.50 -9.87 -6.79
N ASP A 260 -3.32 -10.04 -6.21
CA ASP A 260 -3.09 -10.72 -4.93
C ASP A 260 -3.78 -10.01 -3.73
N GLU A 261 -4.11 -8.72 -3.84
CA GLU A 261 -4.62 -7.96 -2.70
C GLU A 261 -6.09 -8.31 -2.41
N SER A 262 -6.35 -8.68 -1.16
CA SER A 262 -7.58 -9.36 -0.73
C SER A 262 -8.80 -8.44 -0.64
N ASP A 263 -8.58 -7.15 -0.38
CA ASP A 263 -9.61 -6.12 -0.37
C ASP A 263 -9.74 -5.39 -1.72
N GLY A 264 -8.88 -5.72 -2.67
CA GLY A 264 -8.89 -5.15 -4.00
C GLY A 264 -9.95 -5.72 -4.94
N ILE A 265 -10.17 -5.01 -6.05
CA ILE A 265 -11.11 -5.45 -7.08
C ILE A 265 -10.56 -6.69 -7.78
N ASN A 266 -11.41 -7.71 -7.96
CA ASN A 266 -11.03 -8.99 -8.58
C ASN A 266 -9.83 -9.67 -7.90
N ALA A 267 -9.77 -9.60 -6.57
CA ALA A 267 -8.77 -10.27 -5.75
C ALA A 267 -8.63 -11.76 -6.09
N ASP A 268 -7.39 -12.20 -6.24
CA ASP A 268 -7.02 -13.59 -6.39
C ASP A 268 -7.07 -14.30 -5.03
N LEU A 269 -7.87 -15.37 -4.96
CA LEU A 269 -7.96 -16.23 -3.78
C LEU A 269 -6.86 -17.29 -3.74
N CYS A 270 -6.10 -17.45 -4.81
CA CYS A 270 -5.00 -18.38 -4.98
C CYS A 270 -3.70 -17.71 -5.47
N PRO A 271 -3.11 -16.72 -4.73
CA PRO A 271 -2.02 -15.83 -5.20
C PRO A 271 -0.71 -16.46 -5.71
N ASP A 272 -0.55 -17.79 -5.61
CA ASP A 272 0.64 -18.50 -6.04
C ASP A 272 0.34 -19.51 -7.18
N VAL A 273 -0.91 -19.59 -7.65
CA VAL A 273 -1.37 -20.64 -8.57
C VAL A 273 -2.31 -20.08 -9.64
N PRO A 274 -1.86 -20.02 -10.92
CA PRO A 274 -2.61 -19.33 -11.95
C PRO A 274 -4.04 -19.86 -12.12
N GLY A 275 -5.01 -18.97 -12.16
CA GLY A 275 -6.41 -19.28 -12.25
C GLY A 275 -7.23 -18.45 -13.24
N VAL A 276 -8.53 -18.43 -12.99
CA VAL A 276 -9.56 -17.87 -13.89
C VAL A 276 -10.73 -17.27 -13.10
N GLU A 277 -11.56 -16.46 -13.77
CA GLU A 277 -12.70 -15.72 -13.17
C GLU A 277 -13.73 -16.62 -12.45
N ASN A 278 -13.80 -17.90 -12.83
CA ASN A 278 -14.74 -18.88 -12.31
C ASN A 278 -14.05 -20.13 -11.74
N GLY A 279 -12.87 -19.96 -11.12
CA GLY A 279 -12.10 -21.03 -10.50
C GLY A 279 -12.84 -21.83 -9.43
N ASN A 280 -12.20 -22.91 -8.96
CA ASN A 280 -12.59 -23.62 -7.76
C ASN A 280 -11.37 -24.27 -7.07
N ASP A 281 -11.38 -24.32 -5.74
CA ASP A 281 -10.28 -24.83 -4.91
C ASP A 281 -10.12 -26.37 -4.89
N GLY A 282 -10.93 -27.09 -5.66
CA GLY A 282 -10.95 -28.56 -5.67
C GLY A 282 -11.40 -29.21 -4.35
N TYR A 283 -11.71 -28.44 -3.30
CA TYR A 283 -12.08 -28.97 -1.99
C TYR A 283 -13.60 -29.00 -1.83
N GLN A 284 -14.15 -30.17 -1.50
CA GLN A 284 -15.57 -30.28 -1.17
C GLN A 284 -15.85 -29.64 0.19
N GLY A 285 -16.26 -28.38 0.18
CA GLY A 285 -16.83 -27.71 1.35
C GLY A 285 -17.44 -26.37 0.97
N GLN A 286 -18.73 -26.21 1.28
CA GLN A 286 -19.49 -24.95 1.43
C GLN A 286 -18.58 -23.71 1.28
N ASP A 287 -18.57 -23.05 0.13
CA ASP A 287 -19.49 -21.94 -0.17
C ASP A 287 -19.58 -21.70 -1.69
N GLU A 288 -20.78 -21.43 -2.21
CA GLU A 288 -21.01 -21.14 -3.64
C GLU A 288 -20.63 -19.70 -4.01
N LEU A 289 -19.48 -19.23 -3.53
CA LEU A 289 -18.89 -17.97 -3.98
C LEU A 289 -17.92 -18.29 -5.13
N PRO A 290 -17.87 -17.45 -6.19
CA PRO A 290 -16.87 -17.61 -7.25
C PRO A 290 -15.47 -17.56 -6.65
N TRP A 291 -14.65 -18.59 -6.88
CA TRP A 291 -13.24 -18.55 -6.49
C TRP A 291 -12.44 -17.87 -7.61
N MET A 292 -12.43 -16.55 -7.55
CA MET A 292 -11.72 -15.68 -8.48
C MET A 292 -10.20 -15.92 -8.37
N GLY A 293 -9.49 -15.95 -9.51
CA GLY A 293 -8.04 -16.19 -9.58
C GLY A 293 -7.57 -17.60 -9.19
N CYS A 294 -8.49 -18.50 -8.82
CA CYS A 294 -8.12 -19.90 -8.60
C CYS A 294 -8.20 -20.76 -9.87
N PRO A 295 -7.41 -21.85 -9.96
CA PRO A 295 -7.54 -22.83 -11.02
C PRO A 295 -8.97 -23.37 -11.14
N TYR A 296 -9.39 -23.71 -12.36
CA TYR A 296 -10.65 -24.42 -12.56
C TYR A 296 -10.43 -25.93 -12.57
N ILE A 297 -10.82 -26.63 -11.50
CA ILE A 297 -10.82 -28.09 -11.48
C ILE A 297 -12.21 -28.58 -11.92
N ASP A 298 -12.28 -29.27 -13.06
CA ASP A 298 -13.55 -29.87 -13.48
C ASP A 298 -13.85 -31.09 -12.60
N LYS A 299 -14.96 -31.06 -11.85
CA LYS A 299 -15.39 -32.17 -10.97
C LYS A 299 -15.70 -33.47 -11.72
N THR A 300 -15.64 -33.47 -13.05
CA THR A 300 -15.74 -34.66 -13.89
C THR A 300 -14.39 -35.20 -14.37
N ASP A 301 -13.29 -34.62 -13.93
CA ASP A 301 -11.88 -35.01 -14.12
C ASP A 301 -11.23 -35.08 -12.73
N THR A 302 -11.26 -36.27 -12.12
CA THR A 302 -10.94 -36.50 -10.71
C THR A 302 -9.45 -36.36 -10.41
N ASP A 303 -8.58 -36.67 -11.36
CA ASP A 303 -7.12 -36.60 -11.26
C ASP A 303 -6.52 -35.36 -11.93
N GLY A 304 -7.32 -34.57 -12.66
CA GLY A 304 -6.97 -33.22 -13.11
C GLY A 304 -5.96 -33.21 -14.26
N ASP A 305 -5.91 -34.30 -15.04
CA ASP A 305 -4.97 -34.49 -16.14
C ASP A 305 -5.47 -33.95 -17.48
N GLY A 306 -6.71 -33.44 -17.51
CA GLY A 306 -7.39 -32.91 -18.69
C GLY A 306 -8.27 -33.93 -19.41
N VAL A 307 -8.42 -35.15 -18.90
CA VAL A 307 -9.28 -36.22 -19.42
C VAL A 307 -10.37 -36.53 -18.41
N TYR A 308 -11.63 -36.27 -18.78
CA TYR A 308 -12.78 -36.59 -17.94
C TYR A 308 -12.81 -38.06 -17.51
N ASP A 309 -13.21 -38.35 -16.26
CA ASP A 309 -13.42 -39.67 -15.64
C ASP A 309 -14.19 -40.67 -16.51
N SER A 310 -15.07 -40.15 -17.38
CA SER A 310 -15.86 -40.97 -18.31
C SER A 310 -15.05 -41.56 -19.47
N SER A 311 -13.89 -40.97 -19.75
CA SER A 311 -12.97 -41.27 -20.84
C SER A 311 -11.56 -41.58 -20.34
N ASP A 312 -11.29 -41.32 -19.06
CA ASP A 312 -10.05 -41.65 -18.38
C ASP A 312 -10.02 -43.14 -17.94
N GLN A 313 -8.92 -43.81 -18.29
CA GLN A 313 -8.62 -45.20 -17.96
C GLN A 313 -7.56 -45.32 -16.85
N CYS A 314 -6.92 -44.21 -16.49
CA CYS A 314 -5.80 -44.09 -15.58
C CYS A 314 -6.08 -42.99 -14.54
N SER A 315 -7.05 -43.25 -13.66
CA SER A 315 -7.62 -42.29 -12.68
C SER A 315 -6.71 -41.85 -11.52
N ASP A 316 -5.40 -41.95 -11.71
CA ASP A 316 -4.35 -41.49 -10.80
C ASP A 316 -3.19 -40.85 -11.57
N SER A 317 -3.45 -40.37 -12.78
CA SER A 317 -2.45 -39.69 -13.57
C SER A 317 -2.12 -38.32 -12.95
N PRO A 318 -0.84 -37.89 -12.96
CA PRO A 318 -0.49 -36.61 -12.36
C PRO A 318 -1.01 -35.42 -13.20
N ALA A 319 -1.77 -34.53 -12.57
CA ALA A 319 -2.22 -33.27 -13.16
C ALA A 319 -1.07 -32.47 -13.80
N GLY A 320 -1.35 -31.84 -14.96
CA GLY A 320 -0.38 -31.01 -15.69
C GLY A 320 0.69 -31.77 -16.48
N VAL A 321 0.68 -33.11 -16.45
CA VAL A 321 1.54 -33.96 -17.28
C VAL A 321 0.82 -34.31 -18.58
N PHE A 322 1.56 -34.40 -19.70
CA PHE A 322 0.97 -34.80 -20.97
C PHE A 322 0.51 -36.27 -20.92
N VAL A 323 -0.79 -36.46 -20.78
CA VAL A 323 -1.48 -37.76 -20.85
C VAL A 323 -2.00 -38.02 -22.27
N ASP A 324 -2.23 -39.29 -22.60
CA ASP A 324 -2.86 -39.65 -23.87
C ASP A 324 -4.39 -39.45 -23.86
N SER A 325 -5.07 -39.83 -24.95
CA SER A 325 -6.52 -39.67 -25.06
C SER A 325 -7.35 -40.48 -24.05
N ASN A 326 -6.70 -41.36 -23.27
CA ASN A 326 -7.30 -42.20 -22.26
C ASN A 326 -6.81 -41.83 -20.84
N GLY A 327 -6.16 -40.67 -20.66
CA GLY A 327 -5.68 -40.19 -19.35
C GLY A 327 -4.41 -40.90 -18.84
N CYS A 328 -3.73 -41.67 -19.68
CA CYS A 328 -2.57 -42.44 -19.22
C CYS A 328 -1.25 -41.74 -19.58
N THR A 329 -0.36 -41.62 -18.59
CA THR A 329 1.04 -41.23 -18.83
C THR A 329 1.82 -42.36 -19.51
N SER A 330 2.91 -42.01 -20.20
CA SER A 330 3.79 -43.00 -20.86
C SER A 330 4.33 -44.05 -19.88
N ASP A 331 4.56 -43.67 -18.62
CA ASP A 331 5.07 -44.56 -17.57
C ASP A 331 4.00 -45.52 -17.04
N GLN A 332 2.73 -45.06 -16.92
CA GLN A 332 1.60 -45.91 -16.54
C GLN A 332 1.30 -46.97 -17.62
N LEU A 333 1.45 -46.62 -18.91
CA LEU A 333 1.29 -47.57 -20.03
C LEU A 333 2.39 -48.65 -20.05
N GLU A 334 3.59 -48.35 -19.55
CA GLU A 334 4.67 -49.34 -19.48
C GLU A 334 4.45 -50.35 -18.35
N SER A 335 3.83 -49.92 -17.24
CA SER A 335 3.57 -50.75 -16.05
C SER A 335 2.51 -51.85 -16.25
N THR A 336 1.62 -51.72 -17.24
CA THR A 336 0.59 -52.72 -17.56
C THR A 336 1.07 -53.84 -18.50
N SER A 337 2.35 -53.81 -18.92
CA SER A 337 2.91 -54.76 -19.90
C SER A 337 3.54 -56.05 -19.30
N VAL A 338 2.98 -56.57 -18.20
CA VAL A 338 3.44 -57.82 -17.53
C VAL A 338 2.19 -58.68 -17.20
N GLU A 339 1.86 -59.85 -17.75
CA GLU A 339 2.55 -60.86 -18.55
C GLU A 339 1.60 -61.43 -19.63
N GLU A 340 1.96 -61.41 -20.91
CA GLU A 340 1.57 -62.49 -21.83
C GLU A 340 2.82 -63.32 -22.12
N THR A 341 2.83 -64.55 -21.60
CA THR A 341 3.90 -65.52 -21.83
C THR A 341 3.87 -65.98 -23.29
N VAL A 342 4.62 -65.30 -24.14
CA VAL A 342 4.75 -65.67 -25.56
C VAL A 342 5.65 -66.91 -25.68
N ASP A 343 5.05 -68.05 -26.02
CA ASP A 343 5.75 -69.32 -26.22
C ASP A 343 6.69 -69.26 -27.45
N TYR A 344 7.99 -69.12 -27.17
CA TYR A 344 9.07 -68.94 -28.14
C TYR A 344 9.34 -70.20 -29.01
N ALA A 345 8.64 -71.31 -28.78
CA ALA A 345 8.87 -72.57 -29.49
C ALA A 345 8.38 -72.57 -30.95
N THR A 346 7.55 -71.60 -31.38
CA THR A 346 6.93 -71.61 -32.73
C THR A 346 7.65 -70.72 -33.74
N TYR A 347 8.39 -69.69 -33.32
CA TYR A 347 9.08 -68.75 -34.23
C TYR A 347 10.44 -69.25 -34.76
N ALA A 348 11.02 -70.29 -34.16
CA ALA A 348 12.30 -70.86 -34.60
C ALA A 348 12.24 -71.59 -35.96
N ILE A 349 11.05 -71.89 -36.48
CA ILE A 349 10.89 -72.63 -37.75
C ILE A 349 10.78 -71.69 -38.96
N MET A 350 10.31 -70.45 -38.78
CA MET A 350 10.12 -69.50 -39.89
C MET A 350 11.35 -68.60 -40.15
N GLY A 351 12.15 -68.31 -39.12
CA GLY A 351 13.35 -67.45 -39.25
C GLY A 351 14.55 -68.11 -39.92
N GLY A 352 14.69 -69.44 -39.81
CA GLY A 352 15.83 -70.17 -40.37
C GLY A 352 15.78 -70.37 -41.90
N GLY A 353 14.57 -70.35 -42.49
CA GLY A 353 14.38 -70.57 -43.93
C GLY A 353 14.77 -69.35 -44.78
N ILE A 354 14.48 -68.15 -44.29
CA ILE A 354 14.69 -66.90 -45.06
C ILE A 354 16.18 -66.53 -45.10
N LEU A 355 16.91 -66.74 -43.99
CA LEU A 355 18.35 -66.46 -43.92
C LEU A 355 19.17 -67.43 -44.81
N GLY A 356 18.77 -68.70 -44.88
CA GLY A 356 19.44 -69.71 -45.73
C GLY A 356 19.24 -69.49 -47.23
N VAL A 357 18.07 -68.98 -47.64
CA VAL A 357 17.78 -68.64 -49.04
C VAL A 357 18.53 -67.39 -49.48
N LEU A 358 18.62 -66.36 -48.63
CA LEU A 358 19.39 -65.14 -48.91
C LEU A 358 20.89 -65.42 -49.03
N LEU A 359 21.43 -66.34 -48.21
CA LEU A 359 22.85 -66.70 -48.26
C LEU A 359 23.22 -67.49 -49.53
N LEU A 360 22.30 -68.32 -50.05
CA LEU A 360 22.47 -68.99 -51.35
C LEU A 360 22.39 -68.04 -52.56
N ILE A 361 21.57 -66.99 -52.48
CA ILE A 361 21.49 -65.95 -53.52
C ILE A 361 22.78 -65.11 -53.57
N VAL A 362 23.40 -64.79 -52.43
CA VAL A 362 24.66 -64.02 -52.39
C VAL A 362 25.85 -64.84 -52.92
N ILE A 363 25.90 -66.15 -52.65
CA ILE A 363 26.95 -67.04 -53.17
C ILE A 363 26.83 -67.23 -54.70
N THR A 364 25.61 -67.25 -55.24
CA THR A 364 25.41 -67.39 -56.69
C THR A 364 25.70 -66.10 -57.46
N LEU A 365 25.45 -64.92 -56.87
CA LEU A 365 25.79 -63.63 -57.48
C LEU A 365 27.31 -63.36 -57.51
N ARG A 366 28.09 -63.88 -56.54
CA ARG A 366 29.56 -63.79 -56.56
C ARG A 366 30.25 -64.68 -57.59
N PHE A 367 29.55 -65.65 -58.18
CA PHE A 367 30.11 -66.53 -59.22
C PHE A 367 29.89 -66.00 -60.66
N ILE A 368 29.06 -64.97 -60.85
CA ILE A 368 28.69 -64.46 -62.18
C ILE A 368 29.40 -63.12 -62.52
N SER A 369 29.85 -62.35 -61.52
CA SER A 369 30.50 -61.05 -61.76
C SER A 369 32.02 -61.11 -61.50
N GLY A 370 32.74 -61.75 -62.42
CA GLY A 370 34.20 -61.73 -62.49
C GLY A 370 34.71 -61.14 -63.81
N ARG A 371 35.09 -59.85 -63.80
CA ARG A 371 35.99 -59.10 -64.72
C ARG A 371 35.66 -57.62 -64.53
N GLY A 372 36.51 -56.78 -63.94
CA GLY A 372 37.72 -56.20 -64.57
C GLY A 372 37.31 -54.89 -65.27
N ASP A 373 38.02 -53.76 -65.31
CA ASP A 373 39.39 -53.34 -64.98
C ASP A 373 39.39 -51.78 -65.01
N TYR A 374 40.47 -51.11 -64.54
CA TYR A 374 40.97 -49.74 -64.85
C TYR A 374 41.21 -48.72 -63.70
N TYR A 375 42.41 -48.09 -63.81
CA TYR A 375 43.29 -47.24 -62.97
C TYR A 375 42.68 -45.95 -62.36
N ASP A 376 43.04 -45.54 -61.13
CA ASP A 376 44.14 -44.61 -60.68
C ASP A 376 44.21 -43.27 -61.43
N ASP A 377 44.06 -42.15 -60.69
CA ASP A 377 44.90 -40.93 -60.71
C ASP A 377 44.28 -39.81 -59.83
N ASP A 378 44.99 -39.48 -58.74
CA ASP A 378 45.42 -38.17 -58.17
C ASP A 378 44.57 -36.87 -58.26
N GLU A 379 44.97 -35.92 -57.38
CA GLU A 379 44.64 -34.48 -57.27
C GLU A 379 43.55 -34.17 -56.20
N ASP A 380 43.89 -33.76 -54.97
CA ASP A 380 44.56 -32.55 -54.47
C ASP A 380 43.54 -31.52 -53.93
N ASP A 381 43.93 -30.94 -52.78
CA ASP A 381 43.61 -29.61 -52.25
C ASP A 381 42.42 -29.39 -51.29
N ASP A 382 42.84 -29.30 -50.03
CA ASP A 382 42.32 -28.55 -48.89
C ASP A 382 42.28 -27.02 -49.18
N TRP A 383 41.74 -26.21 -48.21
CA TRP A 383 41.94 -24.75 -48.05
C TRP A 383 40.90 -23.86 -48.83
N PHE A 384 40.18 -22.86 -48.29
CA PHE A 384 40.19 -22.10 -47.04
C PHE A 384 38.88 -21.30 -46.84
N ASP A 385 38.80 -20.71 -45.65
CA ASP A 385 37.84 -19.73 -45.13
C ASP A 385 37.82 -18.35 -45.85
N ASP A 386 36.88 -17.54 -45.34
CA ASP A 386 36.87 -16.09 -45.16
C ASP A 386 36.00 -15.20 -46.09
N ASP A 387 34.96 -14.70 -45.43
CA ASP A 387 34.57 -13.29 -45.24
C ASP A 387 33.74 -12.49 -46.27
N GLU A 388 32.99 -11.57 -45.65
CA GLU A 388 32.38 -10.31 -46.15
C GLU A 388 31.10 -10.45 -46.98
N ASP A 389 30.05 -9.65 -46.85
CA ASP A 389 29.62 -8.57 -45.94
C ASP A 389 28.22 -8.18 -46.46
N ASP A 390 27.45 -7.49 -45.60
CA ASP A 390 26.39 -6.50 -45.91
C ASP A 390 25.19 -6.88 -46.81
N GLU A 391 23.97 -6.64 -46.31
CA GLU A 391 23.13 -5.53 -46.79
C GLU A 391 21.74 -5.52 -46.10
N ASP A 392 21.25 -4.30 -45.92
CA ASP A 392 20.12 -3.86 -45.10
C ASP A 392 18.73 -4.26 -45.65
N ASP A 393 17.78 -4.56 -44.75
CA ASP A 393 16.35 -4.64 -45.05
C ASP A 393 15.56 -3.60 -44.24
N ASP A 394 15.30 -2.44 -44.86
CA ASP A 394 14.34 -1.43 -44.40
C ASP A 394 13.06 -1.46 -45.26
N PHE A 395 11.98 -1.04 -44.61
CA PHE A 395 10.59 -1.46 -44.76
C PHE A 395 9.77 -0.55 -45.69
N SER A 396 8.57 -1.05 -46.06
CA SER A 396 7.34 -0.32 -46.45
C SER A 396 6.97 -0.24 -47.95
N PRO A 397 5.70 0.06 -48.31
CA PRO A 397 4.51 -0.77 -48.11
C PRO A 397 3.67 -0.92 -49.41
N ILE A 398 2.86 -1.98 -49.52
CA ILE A 398 2.07 -2.28 -50.72
C ILE A 398 0.72 -1.56 -50.73
N SER A 399 0.48 -0.77 -51.78
CA SER A 399 -0.85 -0.30 -52.19
C SER A 399 -1.27 -0.88 -53.55
N LYS A 400 -2.37 -1.67 -53.53
CA LYS A 400 -3.52 -1.80 -54.47
C LYS A 400 -3.33 -1.72 -56.00
N SER A 401 -4.00 -2.63 -56.74
CA SER A 401 -4.97 -2.38 -57.87
C SER A 401 -5.35 -3.71 -58.62
N PRO A 402 -6.31 -3.79 -59.58
CA PRO A 402 -7.77 -4.03 -59.37
C PRO A 402 -8.42 -5.08 -60.35
N LEU A 403 -9.77 -5.10 -60.45
CA LEU A 403 -10.72 -5.79 -61.40
C LEU A 403 -11.23 -7.19 -60.99
N ALA A 404 -12.49 -7.63 -61.21
CA ALA A 404 -13.77 -7.04 -61.63
C ALA A 404 -14.88 -8.13 -61.51
N ALA A 405 -16.15 -7.68 -61.62
CA ALA A 405 -17.38 -8.39 -62.01
C ALA A 405 -18.37 -8.89 -60.92
N ALA A 406 -19.55 -8.24 -60.93
CA ALA A 406 -20.82 -8.59 -60.26
C ALA A 406 -21.68 -9.53 -61.17
N PRO A 407 -22.95 -9.98 -60.88
CA PRO A 407 -24.05 -9.19 -60.25
C PRO A 407 -25.16 -9.90 -59.40
N SER A 408 -25.97 -9.04 -58.74
CA SER A 408 -27.40 -9.17 -58.37
C SER A 408 -27.78 -10.12 -57.22
N VAL A 409 -28.63 -9.78 -56.24
CA VAL A 409 -30.02 -9.27 -56.33
C VAL A 409 -30.41 -8.42 -55.09
N SER A 410 -31.30 -7.47 -55.34
CA SER A 410 -31.94 -6.44 -54.52
C SER A 410 -32.81 -6.86 -53.33
N GLN A 411 -32.83 -6.04 -52.26
CA GLN A 411 -34.04 -5.37 -51.73
C GLN A 411 -33.73 -4.36 -50.58
N THR A 412 -34.05 -3.09 -50.82
CA THR A 412 -34.30 -1.98 -49.85
C THR A 412 -35.83 -1.76 -49.75
N PRO A 413 -36.45 -0.88 -48.91
CA PRO A 413 -35.91 0.30 -48.16
C PRO A 413 -36.47 0.44 -46.70
N SER A 414 -35.99 1.31 -45.80
CA SER A 414 -36.33 2.76 -45.74
C SER A 414 -35.79 3.39 -44.44
N ARG A 415 -35.28 4.62 -44.52
CA ARG A 415 -34.96 5.55 -43.41
C ARG A 415 -36.07 6.63 -43.33
N PRO A 416 -36.28 7.34 -42.20
CA PRO A 416 -35.85 8.76 -42.09
C PRO A 416 -35.41 9.17 -40.64
N PRO A 417 -35.24 10.46 -40.27
CA PRO A 417 -33.95 11.18 -40.17
C PRO A 417 -33.59 11.67 -38.73
N PRO A 418 -32.38 12.24 -38.48
CA PRO A 418 -32.09 12.94 -37.24
C PRO A 418 -32.42 14.44 -37.35
N GLN A 419 -32.97 15.00 -36.28
CA GLN A 419 -33.35 16.41 -36.16
C GLN A 419 -32.20 17.26 -35.59
N SER A 420 -32.14 18.47 -36.14
CA SER A 420 -31.29 19.61 -35.79
C SER A 420 -31.89 20.47 -34.67
N ARG A 421 -31.06 20.98 -33.75
CA ARG A 421 -31.13 22.27 -33.01
C ARG A 421 -30.07 22.23 -31.89
N ALA A 422 -29.39 23.28 -31.45
CA ALA A 422 -29.32 24.69 -31.78
C ALA A 422 -27.99 25.21 -31.18
N GLY A 423 -27.26 26.07 -31.87
CA GLY A 423 -26.10 26.78 -31.31
C GLY A 423 -26.52 28.04 -30.52
N PRO A 424 -25.68 28.54 -29.59
CA PRO A 424 -25.84 29.86 -28.99
C PRO A 424 -25.15 30.96 -29.82
N PRO A 425 -25.56 32.24 -29.69
CA PRO A 425 -25.34 33.25 -30.71
C PRO A 425 -24.09 34.11 -30.50
N ALA A 426 -23.50 34.54 -31.62
CA ALA A 426 -22.54 35.63 -31.69
C ALA A 426 -23.18 36.99 -31.35
N ARG A 427 -22.49 37.80 -30.54
CA ARG A 427 -22.79 39.23 -30.33
C ARG A 427 -21.64 40.10 -30.86
N LYS A 428 -21.97 40.98 -31.82
CA LYS A 428 -21.20 42.19 -32.16
C LYS A 428 -21.83 43.38 -31.44
N SER A 429 -21.04 44.20 -30.73
CA SER A 429 -21.09 45.68 -30.64
C SER A 429 -20.40 46.20 -29.37
N GLY A 430 -19.35 47.03 -29.51
CA GLY A 430 -19.00 48.05 -28.50
C GLY A 430 -19.79 49.35 -28.76
N PRO A 431 -19.41 50.55 -28.24
CA PRO A 431 -18.53 50.95 -27.11
C PRO A 431 -19.35 51.88 -26.13
N PRO A 432 -18.85 52.83 -25.27
CA PRO A 432 -17.79 53.81 -25.52
C PRO A 432 -16.76 54.02 -24.38
N SER A 433 -15.56 54.39 -24.82
CA SER A 433 -14.54 55.11 -24.06
C SER A 433 -15.05 56.49 -23.61
N ARG A 434 -14.85 56.82 -22.32
CA ARG A 434 -15.13 58.15 -21.77
C ARG A 434 -13.83 58.83 -21.35
N ALA A 435 -13.64 59.99 -21.93
CA ALA A 435 -12.51 60.91 -21.77
C ALA A 435 -12.34 61.43 -20.33
N GLY A 436 -11.09 61.44 -19.84
CA GLY A 436 -10.61 62.38 -18.82
C GLY A 436 -10.17 63.70 -19.49
N PRO A 437 -10.37 64.86 -18.83
CA PRO A 437 -9.22 65.67 -18.37
C PRO A 437 -9.56 66.61 -17.16
N PRO A 438 -8.67 67.52 -16.67
CA PRO A 438 -7.20 67.59 -16.77
C PRO A 438 -6.45 67.82 -15.42
N ALA A 439 -5.14 67.68 -15.54
CA ALA A 439 -4.04 68.07 -14.65
C ALA A 439 -4.18 69.32 -13.76
N ARG A 440 -3.61 69.23 -12.56
CA ARG A 440 -3.05 70.37 -11.80
C ARG A 440 -1.57 70.12 -11.47
N LYS A 441 -0.74 71.06 -11.93
CA LYS A 441 0.68 71.17 -11.65
C LYS A 441 0.91 71.76 -10.26
N SER A 442 1.85 71.20 -9.50
CA SER A 442 2.56 71.92 -8.44
C SER A 442 4.04 71.53 -8.47
N THR A 443 4.84 72.51 -8.87
CA THR A 443 6.30 72.61 -8.76
C THR A 443 6.80 72.51 -7.32
N PRO A 444 8.06 72.12 -7.13
CA PRO A 444 8.94 72.85 -6.23
C PRO A 444 10.24 73.31 -6.91
N PRO A 445 10.91 74.34 -6.36
CA PRO A 445 12.01 75.02 -7.03
C PRO A 445 13.38 74.38 -6.82
N VAL A 446 14.25 74.82 -7.71
CA VAL A 446 15.62 74.44 -8.03
C VAL A 446 16.66 75.26 -7.22
N ARG A 447 17.90 74.73 -7.17
CA ARG A 447 19.24 75.32 -6.82
C ARG A 447 19.75 75.08 -5.39
N THR A 448 21.01 74.70 -5.14
CA THR A 448 22.26 74.68 -5.94
C THR A 448 23.33 73.79 -5.26
N ALA A 449 24.20 73.21 -6.09
CA ALA A 449 25.64 72.89 -5.92
C ALA A 449 26.38 73.67 -4.78
N SER A 450 27.45 73.22 -4.11
CA SER A 450 28.47 72.17 -4.34
C SER A 450 29.54 72.25 -3.20
N VAL A 451 30.47 71.28 -3.22
CA VAL A 451 31.87 71.34 -2.75
C VAL A 451 32.21 70.92 -1.29
N SER A 452 32.91 69.78 -1.27
CA SER A 452 33.93 69.25 -0.34
C SER A 452 34.43 70.12 0.83
N GLN A 453 34.60 69.46 1.99
CA GLN A 453 35.81 69.52 2.82
C GLN A 453 35.74 68.50 3.99
N SER A 454 36.61 67.49 3.97
CA SER A 454 37.22 66.94 5.21
C SER A 454 38.55 67.70 5.45
N PRO A 455 39.33 67.52 6.54
CA PRO A 455 39.20 66.65 7.71
C PRO A 455 39.57 67.33 9.06
N LYS A 456 39.42 66.64 10.21
CA LYS A 456 40.49 66.49 11.23
C LYS A 456 40.04 65.69 12.47
N ALA A 457 41.02 64.94 12.96
CA ALA A 457 41.02 64.01 14.08
C ALA A 457 40.86 64.67 15.46
N VAL A 458 40.57 63.85 16.49
CA VAL A 458 41.37 63.70 17.73
C VAL A 458 40.89 62.47 18.52
N ARG A 459 41.87 61.83 19.16
CA ARG A 459 41.90 60.55 19.86
C ARG A 459 41.86 60.79 21.38
N ARG A 460 41.13 59.97 22.16
CA ARG A 460 41.55 59.25 23.40
C ARG A 460 40.47 59.12 24.51
N THR A 461 40.25 57.85 24.88
CA THR A 461 40.19 57.22 26.22
C THR A 461 39.08 57.58 27.23
N SER A 462 38.24 56.58 27.53
CA SER A 462 37.91 56.11 28.90
C SER A 462 36.89 54.94 28.86
N ALA A 463 37.27 53.77 29.39
CA ALA A 463 36.33 52.75 29.92
C ALA A 463 35.82 53.21 31.32
N PRO A 464 34.79 52.62 31.99
CA PRO A 464 34.22 51.27 31.85
C PRO A 464 32.68 51.11 32.02
N ASP A 465 32.25 49.85 31.93
CA ASP A 465 31.05 49.20 32.53
C ASP A 465 29.63 49.39 31.95
N VAL A 466 28.88 48.29 32.15
CA VAL A 466 27.42 48.06 32.09
C VAL A 466 26.90 47.34 30.83
N GLU A 467 26.86 46.02 30.94
CA GLU A 467 25.62 45.21 31.02
C GLU A 467 24.53 45.33 29.93
N SER A 468 23.92 44.17 29.65
CA SER A 468 22.66 43.94 28.94
C SER A 468 22.66 43.97 27.41
N VAL A 469 23.08 42.84 26.82
CA VAL A 469 22.49 42.35 25.56
C VAL A 469 21.11 41.78 25.89
N PRO A 470 20.01 42.20 25.24
CA PRO A 470 18.75 41.50 25.38
C PRO A 470 18.82 40.17 24.61
N ARG A 471 18.94 39.07 25.36
CA ARG A 471 18.54 37.74 24.91
C ARG A 471 17.02 37.75 24.77
N VAL A 472 16.52 37.72 23.53
CA VAL A 472 15.13 37.35 23.28
C VAL A 472 15.04 35.83 23.42
N SER A 473 14.08 35.43 24.23
CA SER A 473 13.84 34.10 24.76
C SER A 473 13.08 33.26 23.75
N THR A 474 13.71 32.24 23.15
CA THR A 474 12.97 31.14 22.54
C THR A 474 12.35 30.29 23.65
N LYS A 475 11.05 30.46 23.88
CA LYS A 475 10.30 29.54 24.74
C LYS A 475 10.05 28.27 23.94
N ARG A 476 10.83 27.25 24.27
CA ARG A 476 10.52 25.84 24.01
C ARG A 476 9.25 25.51 24.81
N VAL A 477 8.17 25.15 24.14
CA VAL A 477 6.95 24.62 24.76
C VAL A 477 7.16 23.13 24.97
N ASP A 478 7.27 22.70 26.23
CA ASP A 478 7.19 21.29 26.63
C ASP A 478 5.72 20.86 26.69
N PRO A 479 5.27 19.83 25.94
CA PRO A 479 3.93 19.29 26.09
C PRO A 479 3.92 18.31 27.27
N ARG A 480 3.88 18.82 28.50
CA ARG A 480 3.48 18.04 29.70
C ARG A 480 3.28 18.94 30.91
N LYS A 481 2.07 19.45 31.10
CA LYS A 481 1.61 19.87 32.44
C LYS A 481 0.09 19.95 32.58
N THR A 482 -0.55 18.80 32.72
CA THR A 482 -1.93 18.69 33.18
C THR A 482 -2.04 19.22 34.61
N THR A 483 -2.82 20.28 34.79
CA THR A 483 -3.11 20.89 36.09
C THR A 483 -4.13 20.05 36.86
N GLN A 484 -3.71 19.41 37.96
CA GLN A 484 -4.63 18.81 38.92
C GLN A 484 -5.40 19.89 39.70
N PRO A 485 -6.75 19.81 39.83
CA PRO A 485 -7.47 20.69 40.74
C PRO A 485 -7.37 20.20 42.20
N ALA A 486 -6.96 21.12 43.06
CA ALA A 486 -6.74 20.92 44.49
C ALA A 486 -8.04 20.65 45.26
N LYS A 487 -8.06 19.54 46.03
CA LYS A 487 -9.06 19.22 47.05
C LYS A 487 -9.19 20.35 48.07
N ARG A 488 -10.38 20.95 48.16
CA ARG A 488 -10.73 21.90 49.22
C ARG A 488 -11.85 21.33 50.10
N VAL A 489 -11.47 20.97 51.32
CA VAL A 489 -12.37 20.52 52.40
C VAL A 489 -13.21 21.69 52.93
N ARG A 490 -14.54 21.51 53.06
CA ARG A 490 -15.30 22.19 54.12
C ARG A 490 -16.54 21.41 54.58
N ARG A 491 -16.77 21.52 55.89
CA ARG A 491 -17.69 20.78 56.78
C ARG A 491 -19.13 21.33 56.80
N THR A 492 -20.07 20.39 57.00
CA THR A 492 -21.30 20.38 57.87
C THR A 492 -22.52 21.28 57.58
N ALA A 493 -23.69 20.61 57.45
CA ALA A 493 -24.93 20.72 58.27
C ALA A 493 -26.27 21.05 57.55
N GLY A 494 -27.33 20.29 57.90
CA GLY A 494 -28.77 20.62 57.78
C GLY A 494 -29.51 19.89 56.63
N VAL A 495 -30.24 18.78 56.83
CA VAL A 495 -31.59 18.56 57.42
C VAL A 495 -32.75 19.13 56.59
N VAL A 496 -33.74 18.25 56.30
CA VAL A 496 -35.21 18.38 55.99
C VAL A 496 -35.58 17.44 54.83
N THR A 497 -36.01 16.18 55.07
CA THR A 497 -37.39 15.59 55.06
C THR A 497 -38.21 15.91 53.79
N THR A 498 -38.73 14.93 53.02
CA THR A 498 -39.97 14.13 53.23
C THR A 498 -40.01 12.89 52.28
N GLU A 499 -40.31 11.66 52.72
CA GLU A 499 -41.58 10.88 52.56
C GLU A 499 -42.01 10.63 51.09
N GLU A 500 -42.42 9.45 50.56
CA GLU A 500 -42.95 8.13 51.01
C GLU A 500 -42.66 7.11 49.85
N LYS A 501 -42.32 5.82 50.10
CA LYS A 501 -43.20 4.60 50.04
C LYS A 501 -43.91 4.41 48.68
N THR A 502 -43.95 3.27 47.97
CA THR A 502 -43.94 1.81 48.17
C THR A 502 -43.70 1.23 46.74
N GLU A 503 -43.21 0.01 46.48
CA GLU A 503 -43.85 -1.26 46.82
C GLU A 503 -42.94 -2.42 46.37
N ARG A 504 -43.02 -3.53 47.12
CA ARG A 504 -42.18 -4.71 47.01
C ARG A 504 -43.04 -5.85 46.45
N VAL A 505 -42.56 -6.61 45.47
CA VAL A 505 -43.06 -7.98 45.25
C VAL A 505 -41.89 -8.96 45.18
N THR A 506 -42.00 -9.96 46.05
CA THR A 506 -41.05 -11.01 46.41
C THR A 506 -41.24 -12.27 45.58
N ARG A 507 -40.18 -13.07 45.39
CA ARG A 507 -40.03 -14.48 45.86
C ARG A 507 -38.90 -15.18 45.07
N GLN A 508 -37.78 -15.47 45.71
CA GLN A 508 -37.46 -16.69 46.48
C GLN A 508 -36.90 -17.87 45.66
N VAL A 509 -35.59 -18.08 45.84
CA VAL A 509 -34.94 -19.33 46.29
C VAL A 509 -34.91 -20.51 45.30
N LYS A 510 -33.71 -20.89 44.85
CA LYS A 510 -33.02 -22.10 45.37
C LYS A 510 -31.57 -22.22 44.88
N THR A 511 -30.67 -22.18 45.85
CA THR A 511 -29.30 -22.66 45.78
C THR A 511 -29.24 -24.18 45.62
N THR A 512 -28.28 -24.68 44.83
CA THR A 512 -27.59 -25.94 45.14
C THR A 512 -26.08 -25.75 45.03
N LYS A 513 -25.42 -26.07 46.14
CA LYS A 513 -23.99 -25.92 46.40
C LYS A 513 -23.20 -27.15 45.92
N LYS A 514 -21.88 -26.92 45.93
CA LYS A 514 -20.76 -27.85 46.23
C LYS A 514 -20.14 -28.53 45.01
N ALA A 515 -18.83 -28.72 44.94
CA ALA A 515 -17.71 -28.30 45.78
C ALA A 515 -16.40 -28.81 45.15
N THR A 516 -15.35 -27.98 45.23
CA THR A 516 -13.96 -28.33 45.60
C THR A 516 -13.23 -29.46 44.85
N LYS A 517 -12.02 -29.14 44.34
CA LYS A 517 -10.76 -29.39 45.09
C LYS A 517 -9.52 -28.80 44.40
N LYS A 518 -8.76 -28.02 45.18
CA LYS A 518 -7.34 -27.67 44.97
C LYS A 518 -6.43 -28.87 45.25
N VAL A 519 -5.35 -29.04 44.47
CA VAL A 519 -3.98 -29.44 44.90
C VAL A 519 -3.01 -28.95 43.80
N LYS A 520 -2.21 -27.90 43.98
CA LYS A 520 -0.86 -27.76 44.59
C LYS A 520 0.28 -28.48 43.83
N LYS A 521 1.09 -27.65 43.16
CA LYS A 521 2.36 -27.92 42.46
C LYS A 521 3.41 -28.64 43.32
N THR A 522 4.16 -29.54 42.68
CA THR A 522 5.54 -29.92 43.02
C THR A 522 6.36 -30.01 41.75
N ALA A 523 7.59 -29.51 41.79
CA ALA A 523 8.53 -29.38 40.69
C ALA A 523 9.11 -30.73 40.22
N SER A 524 9.32 -30.90 38.91
CA SER A 524 10.42 -31.66 38.32
C SER A 524 10.53 -31.41 36.80
N THR A 525 11.78 -31.38 36.36
CA THR A 525 12.43 -31.37 35.04
C THR A 525 11.76 -32.00 33.80
N THR A 526 12.14 -31.42 32.64
CA THR A 526 12.17 -31.93 31.24
C THR A 526 10.84 -32.14 30.51
N SER A 527 10.55 -31.28 29.52
CA SER A 527 9.81 -31.64 28.29
C SER A 527 9.82 -30.50 27.26
N GLU A 528 10.26 -30.82 26.04
CA GLU A 528 10.36 -30.00 24.81
C GLU A 528 9.00 -29.57 24.22
N SER A 529 8.06 -29.12 25.05
CA SER A 529 6.74 -28.70 24.52
C SER A 529 6.14 -27.51 25.26
N SER A 530 6.88 -26.90 26.19
CA SER A 530 6.42 -25.74 26.97
C SER A 530 7.12 -24.44 26.59
N GLY A 531 8.01 -24.42 25.59
CA GLY A 531 8.64 -23.19 25.12
C GLY A 531 7.91 -22.55 23.94
N TRP A 532 7.30 -23.37 23.08
CA TRP A 532 6.60 -22.90 21.89
C TRP A 532 5.27 -22.22 22.24
N ASN A 533 4.42 -22.86 23.06
CA ASN A 533 3.12 -22.31 23.48
C ASN A 533 3.23 -21.06 24.39
N ASP A 534 4.43 -20.72 24.86
CA ASP A 534 4.68 -19.53 25.69
C ASP A 534 5.13 -18.33 24.82
N LEU A 535 5.54 -18.56 23.57
CA LEU A 535 6.08 -17.54 22.65
C LEU A 535 5.28 -17.43 21.33
N PHE A 536 4.48 -18.43 21.00
CA PHE A 536 3.72 -18.51 19.76
C PHE A 536 2.28 -18.92 20.06
N GLU A 537 1.36 -18.28 19.36
CA GLU A 537 -0.06 -18.61 19.41
C GLU A 537 -0.38 -19.76 18.44
N GLN A 538 -1.53 -20.42 18.65
CA GLN A 538 -1.86 -21.68 17.97
C GLN A 538 -2.10 -21.51 16.46
N ASP A 539 -2.56 -20.34 16.05
CA ASP A 539 -2.79 -19.84 14.69
C ASP A 539 -1.47 -19.52 13.97
N GLN A 540 -0.44 -19.06 14.69
CA GLN A 540 0.90 -18.76 14.16
C GLN A 540 1.73 -20.01 13.83
N LYS A 541 1.15 -21.20 13.96
CA LYS A 541 1.87 -22.48 13.79
C LYS A 541 2.40 -22.71 12.38
N GLU A 542 1.64 -22.32 11.37
CA GLU A 542 2.01 -22.50 9.97
C GLU A 542 3.12 -21.51 9.57
N ALA A 543 2.93 -20.23 9.89
CA ALA A 543 3.95 -19.19 9.71
C ALA A 543 5.27 -19.54 10.45
N TYR A 544 5.18 -20.00 11.70
CA TYR A 544 6.35 -20.48 12.46
C TYR A 544 7.08 -21.62 11.74
N SER A 545 6.34 -22.59 11.19
CA SER A 545 6.94 -23.73 10.50
C SER A 545 7.62 -23.31 9.19
N ALA A 546 7.03 -22.39 8.43
CA ALA A 546 7.60 -21.83 7.21
C ALA A 546 8.90 -21.04 7.49
N SER A 547 8.88 -20.15 8.49
CA SER A 547 10.06 -19.39 8.90
C SER A 547 11.17 -20.28 9.47
N LEU A 548 10.82 -21.38 10.14
CA LEU A 548 11.77 -22.36 10.66
C LEU A 548 12.46 -23.15 9.53
N ASP A 549 11.72 -23.56 8.50
CA ASP A 549 12.29 -24.25 7.34
C ASP A 549 13.16 -23.31 6.47
N SER A 550 12.74 -22.05 6.34
CA SER A 550 13.56 -20.99 5.73
C SER A 550 14.86 -20.76 6.49
N ALA A 551 14.81 -20.63 7.82
CA ALA A 551 15.99 -20.48 8.67
C ALA A 551 16.93 -21.70 8.57
N LYS A 552 16.40 -22.93 8.52
CA LYS A 552 17.20 -24.15 8.30
C LYS A 552 17.90 -24.16 6.95
N SER A 553 17.21 -23.73 5.90
CA SER A 553 17.78 -23.60 4.56
C SER A 553 18.95 -22.60 4.54
N MET A 554 18.78 -21.44 5.20
CA MET A 554 19.82 -20.43 5.32
C MET A 554 21.02 -20.87 6.16
N ILE A 555 20.80 -21.67 7.22
CA ILE A 555 21.89 -22.28 7.98
C ILE A 555 22.66 -23.28 7.12
N SER A 556 21.96 -24.07 6.30
CA SER A 556 22.56 -25.05 5.39
C SER A 556 23.37 -24.38 4.27
N SER A 557 22.93 -23.20 3.79
CA SER A 557 23.67 -22.40 2.81
C SER A 557 24.84 -21.60 3.41
N GLY A 558 24.99 -21.58 4.75
CA GLY A 558 26.10 -20.93 5.45
C GLY A 558 25.89 -19.45 5.76
N SER A 559 24.64 -18.98 5.80
CA SER A 559 24.30 -17.59 6.13
C SER A 559 24.61 -17.27 7.59
N GLU A 560 24.96 -16.01 7.89
CA GLU A 560 25.28 -15.59 9.26
C GLU A 560 24.01 -15.40 10.11
N ASP A 561 24.08 -15.72 11.41
CA ASP A 561 22.95 -15.57 12.35
C ASP A 561 22.30 -14.19 12.34
N ARG A 562 23.11 -13.15 12.14
CA ARG A 562 22.64 -11.77 12.12
C ARG A 562 21.76 -11.49 10.91
N GLU A 563 22.03 -12.16 9.79
CA GLU A 563 21.26 -12.05 8.55
C GLU A 563 19.94 -12.81 8.67
N ILE A 564 19.98 -14.02 9.24
CA ILE A 564 18.78 -14.82 9.51
C ILE A 564 17.85 -14.10 10.51
N LEU A 565 18.39 -13.50 11.57
CA LEU A 565 17.60 -12.73 12.53
C LEU A 565 17.01 -11.45 11.93
N ARG A 566 17.73 -10.76 11.03
CA ARG A 566 17.19 -9.58 10.32
C ARG A 566 16.03 -9.97 9.42
N ARG A 567 16.15 -11.08 8.68
CA ARG A 567 15.08 -11.60 7.84
C ARG A 567 13.86 -12.00 8.68
N LEU A 568 14.05 -12.74 9.77
CA LEU A 568 12.94 -13.14 10.63
C LEU A 568 12.22 -11.93 11.27
N GLN A 569 12.93 -10.85 11.59
CA GLN A 569 12.35 -9.68 12.25
C GLN A 569 11.74 -8.64 11.31
N ARG A 570 12.31 -8.44 10.11
CA ARG A 570 11.82 -7.46 9.12
C ARG A 570 11.04 -8.08 7.96
N GLY A 571 11.39 -9.30 7.57
CA GLY A 571 10.71 -10.00 6.49
C GLY A 571 9.48 -10.74 7.01
N ASP A 572 9.68 -11.60 7.99
CA ASP A 572 8.61 -12.47 8.51
C ASP A 572 7.85 -11.86 9.70
N GLY A 573 8.20 -10.64 10.13
CA GLY A 573 7.51 -9.90 11.19
C GLY A 573 7.67 -10.44 12.61
N TRP A 574 8.57 -11.39 12.87
CA TRP A 574 8.73 -11.99 14.20
C TRP A 574 9.37 -11.04 15.21
N SER A 575 8.88 -11.06 16.45
CA SER A 575 9.53 -10.33 17.55
C SER A 575 10.97 -10.80 17.78
N ALA A 576 11.75 -9.98 18.48
CA ALA A 576 13.15 -10.30 18.79
C ALA A 576 13.32 -11.59 19.63
N GLU A 577 12.32 -11.98 20.41
CA GLU A 577 12.34 -13.22 21.21
C GLU A 577 11.90 -14.43 20.38
N GLN A 578 10.86 -14.28 19.55
CA GLN A 578 10.40 -15.33 18.63
C GLN A 578 11.44 -15.68 17.58
N SER A 579 12.05 -14.68 16.93
CA SER A 579 13.12 -14.88 15.93
C SER A 579 14.35 -15.61 16.51
N ARG A 580 14.72 -15.32 17.77
CA ARG A 580 15.79 -16.04 18.48
C ARG A 580 15.41 -17.48 18.79
N PHE A 581 14.16 -17.71 19.19
CA PHE A 581 13.66 -19.06 19.44
C PHE A 581 13.64 -19.89 18.14
N ILE A 582 13.15 -19.33 17.03
CA ILE A 582 13.15 -19.98 15.72
C ILE A 582 14.59 -20.34 15.30
N LEU A 583 15.53 -19.42 15.44
CA LEU A 583 16.95 -19.68 15.11
C LEU A 583 17.57 -20.78 15.99
N ASP A 584 17.24 -20.83 17.28
CA ASP A 584 17.75 -21.86 18.20
C ASP A 584 17.15 -23.25 17.88
N VAL A 585 15.87 -23.30 17.52
CA VAL A 585 15.22 -24.55 17.07
C VAL A 585 15.71 -24.98 15.70
N ALA A 586 16.00 -24.06 14.78
CA ALA A 586 16.54 -24.38 13.46
C ALA A 586 17.96 -24.98 13.51
N ARG A 587 18.67 -24.79 14.63
CA ARG A 587 20.03 -25.33 14.88
C ARG A 587 20.05 -26.70 15.55
N ASN A 588 18.99 -27.05 16.26
CA ASN A 588 18.85 -28.33 16.97
C ASN A 588 18.14 -29.35 16.08
#